data_AF-W4V5U7-F1
#
_entry.id   AF-W4V5U7-F1
#
_cell.length_a   1.000
_cell.length_b   1.000
_cell.length_c   1.000
_cell.angle_alpha   90.00
_cell.angle_beta   90.00
_cell.angle_gamma   90.00
#
_symmetry.space_group_name_H-M   'P 1'
#
loop_
_entity.id
_entity.type
_entity.pdbx_description
1 polymer ?
#
loop_
_entity_poly.entity_id
_entity_poly.type
_entity_poly.pdbx_seq_one_letter_code
_entity_poly.pdbx_strand_id
1 'polypeptide(L)'
;MGFFSRLGSLIRGFFGLFVGGLEESNPNLLFEDIKNQINKARKEAEQQIIEIQTNAEMIKIEMKTAEKNLNAIRARIEAAQRQGDKELLVELLVQEEEYQTAYETYKETHDNALREVENIRENYKVFEAEMTAKLNELKTLKTQEKMASSRKISTR
;
A
#
# COMPACT_ATOMS: atom_id res chain seq x y z
N MET A 1 4.18 1.11 -12.56
CA MET A 1 5.08 -0.05 -12.64
C MET A 1 5.52 -0.44 -11.23
N GLY A 2 4.58 -0.88 -10.39
CA GLY A 2 4.82 -1.13 -8.95
C GLY A 2 4.99 -2.61 -8.63
N PHE A 3 5.57 -2.92 -7.47
CA PHE A 3 5.77 -4.27 -6.95
C PHE A 3 4.52 -5.18 -7.05
N PHE A 4 3.33 -4.63 -6.79
CA PHE A 4 2.06 -5.36 -6.92
C PHE A 4 1.65 -5.66 -8.37
N SER A 5 2.07 -4.86 -9.35
CA SER A 5 1.92 -5.22 -10.77
C SER A 5 2.82 -6.40 -11.17
N ARG A 6 3.98 -6.54 -10.51
CA ARG A 6 4.83 -7.74 -10.64
C ARG A 6 4.18 -8.93 -9.94
N LEU A 7 3.62 -8.74 -8.75
CA LEU A 7 2.91 -9.79 -8.01
C LEU A 7 1.67 -10.31 -8.77
N GLY A 8 0.88 -9.41 -9.36
CA GLY A 8 -0.24 -9.76 -10.24
C GLY A 8 0.19 -10.50 -11.51
N SER A 9 1.36 -10.16 -12.08
CA SER A 9 1.93 -10.89 -13.21
C SER A 9 2.44 -12.29 -12.85
N LEU A 10 2.96 -12.46 -11.62
CA LEU A 10 3.38 -13.77 -11.09
C LEU A 10 2.17 -14.68 -10.85
N ILE A 11 1.06 -14.15 -10.33
CA ILE A 11 -0.20 -14.90 -10.17
C ILE A 11 -0.72 -15.35 -11.54
N ARG A 12 -0.69 -14.48 -12.55
CA ARG A 12 -1.12 -14.85 -13.90
C ARG A 12 -0.23 -15.92 -14.55
N GLY A 13 1.08 -15.86 -14.31
CA GLY A 13 2.06 -16.84 -14.80
C GLY A 13 1.97 -18.21 -14.10
N PHE A 14 1.69 -18.23 -12.80
CA PHE A 14 1.57 -19.46 -12.01
C PHE A 14 0.36 -20.31 -12.42
N PHE A 15 -0.76 -19.68 -12.80
CA PHE A 15 -1.95 -20.39 -13.29
C PHE A 15 -1.89 -20.76 -14.77
N GLY A 16 -1.03 -20.09 -15.55
CA GLY A 16 -0.62 -20.59 -16.86
C GLY A 16 0.10 -21.94 -16.79
N LEU A 17 0.79 -22.23 -15.67
CA LEU A 17 1.47 -23.50 -15.42
C LEU A 17 0.56 -24.60 -14.85
N PHE A 18 -0.58 -24.27 -14.22
CA PHE A 18 -1.58 -25.26 -13.82
C PHE A 18 -2.29 -25.93 -15.00
N VAL A 19 -2.35 -25.24 -16.16
CA VAL A 19 -2.86 -25.84 -17.41
C VAL A 19 -1.78 -26.65 -18.14
N GLY A 20 -0.51 -26.54 -17.72
CA GLY A 20 0.65 -27.14 -18.39
C GLY A 20 1.50 -28.02 -17.47
N GLY A 21 1.04 -29.23 -17.16
CA GLY A 21 1.92 -30.39 -16.94
C GLY A 21 2.75 -30.46 -15.66
N LEU A 22 2.45 -29.68 -14.61
CA LEU A 22 2.99 -29.88 -13.26
C LEU A 22 1.98 -30.56 -12.30
N GLU A 23 0.95 -31.20 -12.86
CA GLU A 23 0.25 -32.29 -12.18
C GLU A 23 1.25 -33.44 -11.98
N GLU A 24 1.74 -33.66 -10.75
CA GLU A 24 1.85 -34.98 -10.10
C GLU A 24 2.80 -35.03 -8.90
N SER A 25 3.84 -34.19 -8.79
CA SER A 25 4.96 -34.58 -7.91
C SER A 25 4.80 -34.25 -6.41
N ASN A 26 4.11 -33.18 -5.97
CA ASN A 26 3.79 -33.00 -4.54
C ASN A 26 2.76 -31.90 -4.19
N PRO A 27 1.45 -32.19 -4.09
CA PRO A 27 0.42 -31.20 -3.75
C PRO A 27 0.58 -30.59 -2.33
N ASN A 28 1.32 -31.23 -1.41
CA ASN A 28 1.60 -30.67 -0.10
C ASN A 28 2.59 -29.50 -0.16
N LEU A 29 3.64 -29.62 -1.00
CA LEU A 29 4.62 -28.55 -1.17
C LEU A 29 3.98 -27.29 -1.76
N LEU A 30 3.07 -27.47 -2.71
CA LEU A 30 2.31 -26.38 -3.32
C LEU A 30 1.43 -25.64 -2.30
N PHE A 31 0.78 -26.40 -1.40
CA PHE A 31 -0.05 -25.84 -0.34
C PHE A 31 0.78 -25.05 0.69
N GLU A 32 1.95 -25.55 1.07
CA GLU A 32 2.89 -24.84 1.95
C GLU A 32 3.49 -23.61 1.27
N ASP A 33 3.83 -23.71 -0.01
CA ASP A 33 4.39 -22.59 -0.78
C ASP A 33 3.40 -21.43 -0.86
N ILE A 34 2.13 -21.69 -1.20
CA ILE A 34 1.09 -20.65 -1.22
C ILE A 34 0.93 -19.98 0.16
N LYS A 35 0.93 -20.76 1.25
CA LYS A 35 0.90 -20.18 2.61
C LYS A 35 2.10 -19.31 2.90
N ASN A 36 3.30 -19.74 2.49
CA ASN A 36 4.53 -18.97 2.66
C ASN A 36 4.49 -17.67 1.86
N GLN A 37 3.96 -17.69 0.63
CA GLN A 37 3.75 -16.51 -0.19
C GLN A 37 2.78 -15.52 0.46
N ILE A 38 1.65 -15.98 1.01
CA ILE A 38 0.71 -15.14 1.76
C ILE A 38 1.42 -14.46 2.94
N ASN A 39 2.13 -15.25 3.75
CA ASN A 39 2.84 -14.72 4.91
C ASN A 39 3.94 -13.72 4.54
N LYS A 40 4.67 -13.98 3.44
CA LYS A 40 5.70 -13.08 2.93
C LYS A 40 5.09 -11.77 2.44
N ALA A 41 4.06 -11.84 1.61
CA ALA A 41 3.35 -10.67 1.10
C ALA A 41 2.75 -9.83 2.23
N ARG A 42 2.22 -10.47 3.28
CA ARG A 42 1.72 -9.79 4.48
C ARG A 42 2.82 -8.97 5.16
N LYS A 43 3.94 -9.61 5.47
CA LYS A 43 5.07 -8.93 6.14
C LYS A 43 5.61 -7.78 5.29
N GLU A 44 5.71 -7.97 3.98
CA GLU A 44 6.16 -6.93 3.06
C GLU A 44 5.18 -5.75 3.00
N ALA A 45 3.87 -6.02 2.94
CA ALA A 45 2.84 -4.98 2.96
C ALA A 45 2.83 -4.22 4.29
N GLU A 46 2.91 -4.92 5.42
CA GLU A 46 3.00 -4.32 6.76
C GLU A 46 4.23 -3.42 6.89
N GLN A 47 5.40 -3.90 6.45
CA GLN A 47 6.64 -3.13 6.48
C GLN A 47 6.53 -1.85 5.64
N GLN A 48 6.02 -1.93 4.41
CA GLN A 48 5.83 -0.76 3.55
C GLN A 48 4.84 0.24 4.16
N ILE A 49 3.75 -0.24 4.76
CA ILE A 49 2.78 0.63 5.45
C ILE A 49 3.45 1.37 6.60
N ILE A 50 4.24 0.68 7.43
CA ILE A 50 4.95 1.31 8.56
C ILE A 50 5.91 2.40 8.10
N GLU A 51 6.68 2.12 7.03
CA GLU A 51 7.63 3.09 6.46
C GLU A 51 6.90 4.34 5.94
N ILE A 52 5.83 4.16 5.17
CA ILE A 52 5.05 5.27 4.62
C ILE A 52 4.38 6.07 5.75
N GLN A 53 3.80 5.40 6.75
CA GLN A 53 3.18 6.08 7.90
C GLN A 53 4.18 6.88 8.71
N THR A 54 5.39 6.34 8.90
CA THR A 54 6.47 7.04 9.59
C THR A 54 6.86 8.30 8.84
N ASN A 55 7.07 8.19 7.53
CA ASN A 55 7.38 9.34 6.67
C ASN A 55 6.23 10.36 6.65
N ALA A 56 4.98 9.90 6.61
CA ALA A 56 3.81 10.76 6.64
C ALA A 56 3.72 11.56 7.96
N GLU A 57 4.00 10.94 9.11
CA GLU A 57 4.02 11.67 10.38
C GLU A 57 5.15 12.71 10.43
N MET A 58 6.32 12.43 9.84
CA MET A 58 7.37 13.45 9.70
C MET A 58 6.92 14.62 8.82
N ILE A 59 6.31 14.36 7.66
CA ILE A 59 5.78 15.40 6.77
C ILE A 59 4.70 16.22 7.47
N LYS A 60 3.85 15.58 8.29
CA LYS A 60 2.80 16.26 9.05
C LYS A 60 3.37 17.20 10.11
N ILE A 61 4.52 16.87 10.72
CA ILE A 61 5.23 17.79 11.64
C ILE A 61 5.73 19.02 10.87
N GLU A 62 6.34 18.84 9.71
CA GLU A 62 6.78 19.93 8.84
C GLU A 62 5.60 20.79 8.38
N MET A 63 4.49 20.16 7.97
CA MET A 63 3.24 20.83 7.59
C MET A 63 2.71 21.71 8.73
N LYS A 64 2.64 21.19 9.96
CA LYS A 64 2.21 21.98 11.13
C LYS A 64 3.15 23.14 11.45
N THR A 65 4.44 22.96 11.20
CA THR A 65 5.43 24.02 11.39
C THR A 65 5.24 25.13 10.35
N ALA A 66 5.06 24.77 9.08
CA ALA A 66 4.73 25.70 8.01
C ALA A 66 3.41 26.45 8.29
N GLU A 67 2.38 25.76 8.75
CA GLU A 67 1.08 26.35 9.14
C GLU A 67 1.24 27.38 10.26
N LYS A 68 2.03 27.07 11.29
CA LYS A 68 2.31 28.00 12.38
C LYS A 68 3.03 29.25 11.88
N ASN A 69 4.03 29.10 11.03
CA ASN A 69 4.78 30.21 10.47
C ASN A 69 3.91 31.09 9.57
N LEU A 70 3.07 30.47 8.72
CA LEU A 70 2.10 31.15 7.88
C LEU A 70 1.13 32.00 8.70
N ASN A 71 0.58 31.43 9.79
CA ASN A 71 -0.30 32.18 10.70
C ASN A 71 0.41 33.35 11.38
N ALA A 72 1.69 33.20 11.72
CA ALA A 72 2.49 34.28 12.28
C ALA A 72 2.74 35.41 11.26
N ILE A 73 3.02 35.08 10.00
CA ILE A 73 3.17 36.06 8.92
C ILE A 73 1.86 36.79 8.65
N ARG A 74 0.73 36.08 8.58
CA ARG A 74 -0.61 36.68 8.43
C ARG A 74 -0.92 37.71 9.51
N ALA A 75 -0.62 37.40 10.77
CA ALA A 75 -0.78 38.35 11.87
C ALA A 75 0.08 39.61 11.71
N ARG A 76 1.31 39.47 11.17
CA ARG A 76 2.19 40.61 10.87
C ARG A 76 1.68 41.43 9.69
N ILE A 77 1.13 40.80 8.65
CA ILE A 77 0.48 41.47 7.52
C ILE A 77 -0.64 42.37 8.02
N GLU A 78 -1.53 41.86 8.87
CA GLU A 78 -2.63 42.65 9.45
C GLU A 78 -2.12 43.83 10.29
N ALA A 79 -0.99 43.67 10.98
CA ALA A 79 -0.37 44.75 11.74
C ALA A 79 0.24 45.83 10.82
N ALA A 80 0.98 45.43 9.77
CA ALA A 80 1.57 46.33 8.80
C ALA A 80 0.50 47.11 8.02
N GLN A 81 -0.59 46.45 7.62
CA GLN A 81 -1.75 47.08 6.99
C GLN A 81 -2.35 48.18 7.88
N ARG A 82 -2.54 47.91 9.18
CA ARG A 82 -3.07 48.89 10.14
C ARG A 82 -2.14 50.09 10.34
N GLN A 83 -0.83 49.87 10.27
CA GLN A 83 0.18 50.92 10.41
C GLN A 83 0.39 51.71 9.12
N GLY A 84 -0.11 51.21 7.98
CA GLY A 84 0.08 51.83 6.67
C GLY A 84 1.50 51.67 6.12
N ASP A 85 2.29 50.74 6.67
CA ASP A 85 3.66 50.45 6.23
C ASP A 85 3.62 49.57 4.98
N LYS A 86 3.68 50.22 3.81
CA LYS A 86 3.51 49.57 2.51
C LYS A 86 4.74 48.77 2.08
N GLU A 87 5.94 49.18 2.47
CA GLU A 87 7.18 48.48 2.12
C GLU A 87 7.24 47.15 2.85
N LEU A 88 7.04 47.18 4.17
CA LEU A 88 6.96 45.97 4.99
C LEU A 88 5.82 45.05 4.56
N LEU A 89 4.67 45.61 4.18
CA LEU A 89 3.52 44.82 3.72
C LEU A 89 3.87 43.99 2.46
N VAL A 90 4.58 44.57 1.50
CA VAL A 90 4.98 43.86 0.27
C VAL A 90 5.92 42.70 0.61
N GLU A 91 6.92 42.92 1.48
CA GLU A 91 7.84 41.87 1.91
C GLU A 91 7.12 40.72 2.62
N LEU A 92 6.18 41.05 3.51
CA LEU A 92 5.40 40.05 4.24
C LEU A 92 4.46 39.24 3.35
N LEU A 93 3.89 39.85 2.31
CA LEU A 93 3.04 39.15 1.34
C LEU A 93 3.84 38.13 0.51
N VAL A 94 5.08 38.46 0.12
CA VAL A 94 5.97 37.51 -0.55
C VAL A 94 6.28 36.33 0.38
N GLN A 95 6.61 36.60 1.64
CA GLN A 95 6.84 35.54 2.63
C GLN A 95 5.59 34.68 2.87
N GLU A 96 4.40 35.27 2.88
CA GLU A 96 3.14 34.53 3.00
C GLU A 96 2.98 33.54 1.86
N GLU A 97 3.21 33.96 0.62
CA GLU A 97 3.13 33.10 -0.56
C GLU A 97 4.12 31.92 -0.49
N GLU A 98 5.35 32.17 -0.04
CA GLU A 98 6.37 31.13 0.15
C GLU A 98 5.92 30.09 1.19
N TYR A 99 5.46 30.54 2.37
CA TYR A 99 4.99 29.64 3.43
C TYR A 99 3.69 28.92 3.05
N GLN A 100 2.79 29.59 2.31
CA GLN A 100 1.56 29.01 1.82
C GLN A 100 1.84 27.88 0.82
N THR A 101 2.79 28.10 -0.10
CA THR A 101 3.24 27.09 -1.07
C THR A 101 3.88 25.89 -0.37
N ALA A 102 4.74 26.14 0.62
CA ALA A 102 5.37 25.08 1.41
C ALA A 102 4.32 24.25 2.17
N TYR A 103 3.36 24.91 2.83
CA TYR A 103 2.27 24.24 3.53
C TYR A 103 1.43 23.35 2.59
N GLU A 104 1.03 23.88 1.43
CA GLU A 104 0.24 23.14 0.44
C GLU A 104 1.00 21.92 -0.09
N THR A 105 2.29 22.09 -0.38
CA THR A 105 3.17 20.99 -0.83
C THR A 105 3.25 19.87 0.21
N TYR A 106 3.46 20.21 1.48
CA TYR A 106 3.51 19.21 2.55
C TYR A 106 2.16 18.53 2.76
N LYS A 107 1.07 19.28 2.70
CA LYS A 107 -0.28 18.74 2.81
C LYS A 107 -0.58 17.76 1.69
N GLU A 108 -0.30 18.12 0.44
CA GLU A 108 -0.52 17.24 -0.70
C GLU A 108 0.35 15.97 -0.60
N THR A 109 1.62 16.12 -0.22
CA THR A 109 2.55 14.99 -0.04
C THR A 109 2.06 14.04 1.05
N HIS A 110 1.61 14.57 2.18
CA HIS A 110 1.01 13.79 3.27
C HIS A 110 -0.24 13.04 2.80
N ASP A 111 -1.16 13.71 2.11
CA ASP A 111 -2.40 13.10 1.62
C ASP A 111 -2.13 12.02 0.55
N ASN A 112 -1.12 12.22 -0.30
CA ASN A 112 -0.63 11.22 -1.24
C ASN A 112 -0.10 9.99 -0.50
N ALA A 113 0.71 10.16 0.56
CA ALA A 113 1.24 9.06 1.36
C ALA A 113 0.12 8.25 2.03
N LEU A 114 -0.92 8.90 2.56
CA LEU A 114 -2.08 8.20 3.13
C LEU A 114 -2.86 7.41 2.08
N ARG A 115 -3.03 7.97 0.87
CA ARG A 115 -3.64 7.24 -0.25
C ARG A 115 -2.81 6.03 -0.67
N GLU A 116 -1.49 6.12 -0.63
CA GLU A 116 -0.60 4.98 -0.93
C GLU A 116 -0.76 3.84 0.08
N VAL A 117 -0.86 4.16 1.38
CA VAL A 117 -1.16 3.16 2.43
C VAL A 117 -2.47 2.43 2.15
N GLU A 118 -3.52 3.15 1.76
CA GLU A 118 -4.81 2.53 1.46
C GLU A 118 -4.73 1.63 0.23
N ASN A 119 -4.04 2.08 -0.83
CA ASN A 119 -3.81 1.26 -2.02
C ASN A 119 -3.05 -0.03 -1.67
N ILE A 120 -2.05 0.02 -0.79
CA ILE A 120 -1.31 -1.19 -0.36
C ILE A 120 -2.25 -2.15 0.37
N ARG A 121 -3.11 -1.64 1.26
CA ARG A 121 -4.09 -2.46 1.99
C ARG A 121 -5.09 -3.14 1.05
N GLU A 122 -5.64 -2.38 0.10
CA GLU A 122 -6.57 -2.92 -0.88
C GLU A 122 -5.91 -3.98 -1.76
N ASN A 123 -4.72 -3.70 -2.28
CA ASN A 123 -3.96 -4.65 -3.10
C ASN A 123 -3.64 -5.94 -2.34
N TYR A 124 -3.19 -5.82 -1.08
CA TYR A 124 -2.94 -6.99 -0.23
C TYR A 124 -4.22 -7.78 0.04
N LYS A 125 -5.35 -7.12 0.30
CA LYS A 125 -6.64 -7.77 0.53
C LYS A 125 -7.11 -8.57 -0.69
N VAL A 126 -7.00 -7.99 -1.89
CA VAL A 126 -7.32 -8.69 -3.14
C VAL A 126 -6.41 -9.90 -3.33
N PHE A 127 -5.10 -9.71 -3.14
CA PHE A 127 -4.11 -10.79 -3.20
C PHE A 127 -4.44 -11.92 -2.22
N GLU A 128 -4.70 -11.61 -0.95
CA GLU A 128 -5.01 -12.60 0.09
C GLU A 128 -6.29 -13.38 -0.23
N ALA A 129 -7.32 -12.71 -0.75
CA ALA A 129 -8.57 -13.34 -1.17
C ALA A 129 -8.33 -14.33 -2.32
N GLU A 130 -7.58 -13.93 -3.35
CA GLU A 130 -7.22 -14.78 -4.49
C GLU A 130 -6.43 -16.02 -4.04
N MET A 131 -5.40 -15.84 -3.21
CA MET A 131 -4.59 -16.95 -2.72
C MET A 131 -5.37 -17.88 -1.78
N THR A 132 -6.29 -17.34 -0.99
CA THR A 132 -7.17 -18.14 -0.12
C THR A 132 -8.15 -18.98 -0.93
N ALA A 133 -8.74 -18.42 -1.99
CA ALA A 133 -9.60 -19.16 -2.92
C ALA A 133 -8.83 -20.35 -3.53
N LYS A 134 -7.60 -20.10 -3.99
CA LYS A 134 -6.71 -21.12 -4.56
C LYS A 134 -6.35 -22.22 -3.55
N LEU A 135 -6.08 -21.86 -2.29
CA LEU A 135 -5.86 -22.85 -1.23
C LEU A 135 -7.08 -23.75 -1.01
N ASN A 136 -8.29 -23.19 -1.12
CA ASN A 136 -9.51 -23.96 -0.96
C ASN A 136 -9.74 -24.90 -2.15
N GLU A 137 -9.51 -24.45 -3.38
CA GLU A 137 -9.53 -25.30 -4.58
C GLU A 137 -8.58 -26.48 -4.43
N LEU A 138 -7.32 -26.25 -4.06
CA LEU A 138 -6.34 -27.33 -3.82
C LEU A 138 -6.78 -28.32 -2.75
N LYS A 139 -7.40 -27.86 -1.65
CA LYS A 139 -7.96 -28.76 -0.64
C LYS A 139 -9.07 -29.65 -1.21
N THR A 140 -9.95 -29.09 -2.04
CA THR A 140 -11.03 -29.86 -2.66
C THR A 140 -10.50 -30.93 -3.61
N LEU A 141 -9.54 -30.57 -4.48
CA LEU A 141 -8.90 -31.50 -5.42
C LEU A 141 -8.20 -32.65 -4.68
N LYS A 142 -7.38 -32.34 -3.66
CA LYS A 142 -6.72 -33.36 -2.82
C LYS A 142 -7.71 -34.32 -2.15
N THR A 143 -8.88 -33.83 -1.77
CA THR A 143 -9.93 -34.66 -1.16
C THR A 143 -10.58 -35.58 -2.20
N GLN A 144 -10.85 -35.06 -3.39
CA GLN A 144 -11.40 -35.85 -4.51
C GLN A 144 -10.44 -36.95 -4.97
N GLU A 145 -9.14 -36.65 -5.10
CA GLU A 145 -8.10 -37.64 -5.42
C GLU A 145 -8.05 -38.79 -4.41
N LYS A 146 -8.07 -38.48 -3.11
CA LYS A 146 -8.09 -39.51 -2.04
C LYS A 146 -9.32 -40.41 -2.11
N MET A 147 -10.49 -39.86 -2.42
CA MET A 147 -11.71 -40.65 -2.58
C MET A 147 -11.66 -41.53 -3.83
N ALA A 148 -11.13 -41.00 -4.95
CA ALA A 148 -11.00 -41.73 -6.21
C ALA A 148 -10.01 -42.91 -6.09
N SER A 149 -8.87 -42.71 -5.41
CA SER A 149 -7.90 -43.78 -5.16
C SER A 149 -8.46 -44.87 -4.24
N SER A 150 -9.19 -44.48 -3.19
CA SER A 150 -9.83 -45.43 -2.25
C SER A 150 -10.90 -46.29 -2.94
N ARG A 151 -11.68 -45.72 -3.85
CA ARG A 151 -12.70 -46.46 -4.63
C ARG A 151 -12.09 -47.47 -5.61
N LYS A 152 -10.96 -47.12 -6.25
CA LYS A 152 -10.24 -48.01 -7.17
C LYS A 152 -9.61 -49.22 -6.45
N ILE A 153 -9.20 -49.06 -5.19
CA ILE A 153 -8.66 -50.16 -4.37
C ILE A 153 -9.77 -51.11 -3.91
N SER A 154 -11.00 -50.62 -3.66
CA SER A 154 -12.13 -51.45 -3.23
C SER A 154 -12.83 -52.23 -4.36
N THR A 155 -12.45 -52.02 -5.62
CA THR A 155 -13.05 -52.67 -6.81
C THR A 155 -12.11 -53.66 -7.53
N ARG A 156 -10.95 -53.95 -6.94
CA ARG A 156 -10.04 -55.05 -7.30
C ARG A 156 -10.05 -56.09 -6.20
#